data_AF-A0A3A0GCZ2-F1
#
_entry.id   AF-A0A3A0GCZ2-F1
#
_cell.length_a   1.000
_cell.length_b   1.000
_cell.length_c   1.000
_cell.angle_alpha   90.00
_cell.angle_beta   90.00
_cell.angle_gamma   90.00
#
_symmetry.space_group_name_H-M   'P 1'
#
loop_
_entity.id
_entity.type
_entity.pdbx_description
1 polymer ?
#
loop_
_entity_poly.entity_id
_entity_poly.type
_entity_poly.pdbx_seq_one_letter_code
_entity_poly.pdbx_strand_id
1 'polypeptide(L)'
;MDQIEVWQAGLYDLLARMSGVFANRVGLARLGLYARELLGPAECKNGWQLAEEAGEATPCAMQQFLFRGNWFADELSRDMRRYIIGGLATRWGSW
;
A
#
# COMPACT_ATOMS: atom_id res chain seq x y z
N MET A 1 -20.80 10.47 5.56
CA MET A 1 -19.90 9.49 4.96
C MET A 1 -19.36 8.68 6.11
N ASP A 2 -19.55 7.36 6.09
CA ASP A 2 -18.99 6.49 7.12
C ASP A 2 -17.47 6.57 7.08
N GLN A 3 -16.80 6.50 8.23
CA GLN A 3 -15.34 6.62 8.34
C GLN A 3 -14.65 5.55 7.48
N ILE A 4 -15.26 4.38 7.34
CA ILE A 4 -14.79 3.28 6.49
C ILE A 4 -14.81 3.67 5.01
N GLU A 5 -15.86 4.34 4.54
CA GLU A 5 -15.99 4.78 3.14
C GLU A 5 -14.91 5.80 2.76
N VAL A 6 -14.60 6.73 3.68
CA VAL A 6 -13.54 7.74 3.48
C VAL A 6 -12.17 7.07 3.39
N TRP A 7 -11.90 6.10 4.27
CA TRP A 7 -10.64 5.35 4.23
C TRP A 7 -10.49 4.49 2.98
N GLN A 8 -11.55 3.81 2.57
CA GLN A 8 -11.53 3.01 1.33
C GLN A 8 -11.29 3.90 0.11
N ALA A 9 -11.97 5.03 0.01
CA ALA A 9 -11.77 5.98 -1.08
C ALA A 9 -10.32 6.50 -1.14
N GLY A 10 -9.73 6.84 0.02
CA GLY A 10 -8.33 7.27 0.10
C GLY A 10 -7.34 6.17 -0.31
N LEU A 11 -7.60 4.92 0.05
CA LEU A 11 -6.78 3.79 -0.39
C LEU A 11 -6.88 3.57 -1.91
N TYR A 12 -8.07 3.71 -2.50
CA TYR A 12 -8.25 3.58 -3.94
C TYR A 12 -7.57 4.72 -4.72
N ASP A 13 -7.62 5.96 -4.23
CA ASP A 13 -6.89 7.08 -4.85
C ASP A 13 -5.37 6.86 -4.81
N LEU A 14 -4.85 6.37 -3.68
CA LEU A 14 -3.45 5.99 -3.53
C LEU A 14 -3.03 4.92 -4.56
N LEU A 15 -3.81 3.84 -4.67
CA LEU A 15 -3.54 2.76 -5.62
C LEU A 15 -3.65 3.23 -7.08
N ALA A 16 -4.62 4.09 -7.40
CA ALA A 16 -4.74 4.66 -8.75
C ALA A 16 -3.49 5.46 -9.14
N ARG A 17 -2.95 6.27 -8.22
CA ARG A 17 -1.71 7.04 -8.43
C ARG A 17 -0.49 6.14 -8.61
N MET A 18 -0.44 5.02 -7.89
CA MET A 18 0.69 4.08 -7.94
C MET A 18 0.61 3.08 -9.10
N SER A 19 -0.48 3.08 -9.87
CA SER A 19 -0.69 2.14 -10.98
C SER A 19 0.43 2.16 -12.03
N GLY A 20 1.04 3.33 -12.29
CA GLY A 20 2.15 3.48 -13.24
C GLY A 20 3.49 2.89 -12.79
N VAL A 21 3.64 2.55 -11.51
CA VAL A 21 4.89 2.01 -10.93
C VAL A 21 4.98 0.48 -11.06
N PHE A 22 3.84 -0.18 -11.25
CA PHE A 22 3.79 -1.63 -11.38
C PHE A 22 3.67 -2.02 -12.84
N ALA A 23 4.51 -2.97 -13.27
CA ALA A 23 4.45 -3.51 -14.63
C ALA A 23 3.14 -4.27 -14.94
N ASN A 24 2.36 -4.65 -13.91
CA ASN A 24 1.11 -5.39 -14.09
C ASN A 24 0.10 -5.12 -12.96
N ARG A 25 -1.18 -5.43 -13.24
CA ARG A 25 -2.30 -5.27 -12.30
C ARG A 25 -2.19 -6.17 -11.06
N VAL A 26 -1.44 -7.27 -11.16
CA VAL A 26 -1.22 -8.21 -10.05
C VAL A 26 -0.36 -7.56 -8.96
N GLY A 27 0.70 -6.84 -9.33
CA GLY A 27 1.53 -6.08 -8.40
C GLY A 27 0.75 -4.98 -7.69
N LEU A 28 -0.09 -4.27 -8.43
CA LEU A 28 -0.94 -3.23 -7.85
C LEU A 28 -1.98 -3.79 -6.87
N ALA A 29 -2.65 -4.90 -7.21
CA ALA A 29 -3.58 -5.57 -6.31
C ALA A 29 -2.89 -6.03 -5.02
N ARG A 30 -1.63 -6.49 -5.13
CA ARG A 30 -0.85 -6.96 -4.00
C ARG A 30 -0.38 -5.85 -3.08
N LEU A 31 0.00 -4.70 -3.63
CA LEU A 31 0.23 -3.49 -2.83
C LEU A 31 -1.01 -3.12 -2.02
N GLY A 32 -2.21 -3.23 -2.61
CA GLY A 32 -3.47 -2.94 -1.92
C GLY A 32 -3.79 -3.89 -0.78
N LEU A 33 -3.42 -5.17 -0.88
CA LEU A 33 -3.48 -6.12 0.25
C LEU A 33 -2.47 -5.72 1.33
N TYR A 34 -1.20 -5.55 0.94
CA TYR A 34 -0.13 -5.17 1.85
C TYR A 34 -0.42 -3.88 2.65
N ALA A 35 -0.93 -2.85 1.98
CA ALA A 35 -1.27 -1.58 2.62
C ALA A 35 -2.45 -1.70 3.59
N ARG A 36 -3.43 -2.58 3.31
CA ARG A 36 -4.54 -2.84 4.24
C ARG A 36 -4.06 -3.54 5.50
N GLU A 37 -3.26 -4.59 5.35
CA GLU A 37 -2.73 -5.32 6.50
C GLU A 37 -1.80 -4.45 7.35
N LEU A 38 -0.95 -3.62 6.71
CA LEU A 38 -0.07 -2.69 7.44
C LEU A 38 -0.84 -1.64 8.27
N LEU A 39 -2.04 -1.26 7.83
CA LEU A 39 -2.91 -0.29 8.51
C LEU A 39 -3.93 -0.98 9.44
N GLY A 40 -3.97 -2.31 9.44
CA GLY A 40 -4.78 -3.13 10.32
C GLY A 40 -4.24 -3.18 11.75
N PRO A 41 -4.91 -3.91 12.64
CA PRO A 41 -4.54 -4.02 14.06
C PRO A 41 -3.25 -4.85 14.30
N ALA A 42 -2.58 -5.32 13.25
CA ALA A 42 -1.39 -6.14 13.30
C ALA A 42 -0.23 -5.41 14.02
N GLU A 43 0.15 -5.88 15.22
CA GLU A 43 1.23 -5.25 16.00
C GLU A 43 2.64 -5.51 15.41
N CYS A 44 2.82 -6.49 14.51
CA CYS A 44 4.14 -6.87 13.99
C CYS A 44 4.20 -6.98 12.45
N LYS A 45 5.17 -6.26 11.88
CA LYS A 45 5.31 -5.99 10.43
C LYS A 45 6.21 -6.99 9.69
N ASN A 46 6.18 -8.26 10.07
CA ASN A 46 6.95 -9.27 9.31
C ASN A 46 6.08 -9.86 8.19
N GLY A 47 6.74 -10.29 7.09
CA GLY A 47 6.03 -10.77 5.90
C GLY A 47 5.23 -12.07 6.10
N TRP A 48 5.38 -12.74 7.25
CA TRP A 48 4.58 -13.93 7.61
C TRP A 48 3.22 -13.52 8.14
N GLN A 49 3.18 -12.59 9.10
CA GLN A 49 1.93 -12.10 9.68
C GLN A 49 1.05 -11.40 8.63
N LEU A 50 1.65 -10.57 7.77
CA LEU A 50 0.90 -9.93 6.68
C LEU A 50 0.34 -10.93 5.66
N ALA A 51 0.96 -12.08 5.49
CA ALA A 51 0.46 -13.13 4.62
C ALA A 51 -0.72 -13.86 5.27
N GLU A 52 -0.63 -14.17 6.57
CA GLU A 52 -1.72 -14.80 7.33
C GLU A 52 -2.98 -13.92 7.37
N GLU A 53 -2.83 -12.62 7.63
CA GLU A 53 -3.96 -11.69 7.66
C GLU A 53 -4.59 -11.50 6.28
N ALA A 54 -3.78 -11.51 5.21
CA ALA A 54 -4.27 -11.53 3.83
C ALA A 54 -4.93 -12.86 3.42
N GLY A 55 -5.00 -13.86 4.31
CA GLY A 55 -5.57 -15.18 4.03
C GLY A 55 -4.69 -16.09 3.18
N GLU A 56 -3.39 -15.78 3.07
CA GLU A 56 -2.43 -16.58 2.32
C GLU A 56 -1.91 -17.74 3.17
N ALA A 57 -1.85 -18.94 2.58
CA ALA A 57 -1.38 -20.14 3.28
C ALA A 57 0.13 -20.14 3.59
N THR A 58 0.92 -19.25 2.97
CA THR A 58 2.37 -19.16 3.16
C THR A 58 2.84 -17.72 2.94
N PRO A 59 3.96 -17.29 3.56
CA PRO A 59 4.55 -15.97 3.31
C PRO A 59 5.16 -15.83 1.92
N CYS A 60 5.35 -16.94 1.19
CA CYS A 60 6.19 -17.00 0.01
C CYS A 60 5.74 -16.01 -1.05
N ALA A 61 4.44 -15.84 -1.21
CA ALA A 61 3.89 -15.00 -2.24
C ALA A 61 4.03 -13.50 -1.86
N MET A 62 3.83 -13.14 -0.59
CA MET A 62 4.15 -11.81 -0.04
C MET A 62 5.65 -11.49 -0.12
N GLN A 63 6.51 -12.45 0.22
CA GLN A 63 7.97 -12.30 0.12
C GLN A 63 8.44 -12.19 -1.34
N GLN A 64 7.89 -12.97 -2.26
CA GLN A 64 8.19 -12.84 -3.69
C GLN A 64 7.77 -11.47 -4.22
N PHE A 65 6.64 -10.92 -3.78
CA PHE A 65 6.26 -9.57 -4.14
C PHE A 65 7.29 -8.53 -3.71
N LEU A 66 7.73 -8.60 -2.45
CA LEU A 66 8.71 -7.65 -1.89
C LEU A 66 10.12 -7.83 -2.49
N PHE A 67 10.59 -9.07 -2.66
CA PHE A 67 11.97 -9.36 -3.05
C PHE A 67 12.18 -9.60 -4.55
N ARG A 68 11.15 -10.01 -5.28
CA ARG A 68 11.23 -10.45 -6.69
C ARG A 68 10.23 -9.71 -7.59
N GLY A 69 9.39 -8.84 -7.04
CA GLY A 69 8.46 -8.05 -7.84
C GLY A 69 9.20 -7.08 -8.75
N ASN A 70 8.73 -6.96 -10.00
CA ASN A 70 9.22 -5.96 -10.94
C ASN A 70 8.51 -4.61 -10.68
N TRP A 71 8.84 -3.96 -9.57
CA TRP A 71 8.37 -2.62 -9.22
C TRP A 71 9.55 -1.68 -9.02
N PHE A 72 9.40 -0.43 -9.45
CA PHE A 72 10.44 0.57 -9.31
C PHE A 72 10.39 1.17 -7.90
N ALA A 73 11.12 0.57 -6.96
CA ALA A 73 11.05 0.91 -5.53
C ALA A 73 11.32 2.40 -5.23
N ASP A 74 12.30 3.00 -5.90
CA ASP A 74 12.61 4.43 -5.76
C ASP A 74 11.46 5.31 -6.26
N GLU A 75 10.81 4.90 -7.34
CA GLU A 75 9.68 5.62 -7.92
C GLU A 75 8.44 5.51 -7.02
N LEU A 76 8.16 4.31 -6.49
CA LEU A 76 7.08 4.11 -5.53
C LEU A 76 7.29 4.96 -4.28
N SER A 77 8.50 4.97 -3.73
CA SER A 77 8.84 5.73 -2.52
C SER A 77 8.69 7.24 -2.75
N ARG A 78 9.19 7.73 -3.89
CA ARG A 78 9.04 9.14 -4.31
C ARG A 78 7.56 9.52 -4.44
N ASP A 79 6.76 8.69 -5.09
CA ASP A 79 5.34 8.98 -5.33
C ASP A 79 4.52 8.92 -4.05
N MET A 80 4.82 7.94 -3.17
CA MET A 80 4.21 7.83 -1.86
C MET A 80 4.53 9.04 -0.97
N ARG A 81 5.78 9.51 -0.97
CA ARG A 81 6.18 10.73 -0.25
C ARG A 81 5.43 11.96 -0.76
N ARG A 82 5.30 12.12 -2.08
CA ARG A 82 4.54 13.24 -2.67
C ARG A 82 3.07 13.21 -2.27
N TYR A 83 2.45 12.02 -2.27
CA TYR A 83 1.07 11.85 -1.82
C TYR A 83 0.90 12.24 -0.34
N ILE A 84 1.77 11.73 0.54
CA ILE A 84 1.72 12.04 1.98
C ILE A 84 1.93 13.53 2.23
N ILE A 85 2.96 14.14 1.62
CA ILE A 85 3.24 15.57 1.79
C ILE A 85 2.08 16.42 1.27
N GLY A 86 1.51 16.08 0.10
CA GLY A 86 0.34 16.78 -0.44
C GLY A 86 -0.89 16.67 0.47
N GLY A 87 -1.13 15.49 1.05
CA GLY A 87 -2.21 15.28 2.01
C GLY A 87 -2.01 16.03 3.33
N LEU A 88 -0.79 16.05 3.85
CA LEU A 88 -0.43 16.80 5.07
C LEU A 88 -0.53 18.31 4.85
N ALA A 89 -0.06 18.82 3.71
CA ALA A 89 -0.17 20.24 3.35
C ALA A 89 -1.61 20.72 3.15
N THR A 90 -2.52 19.81 2.78
CA THR A 90 -3.95 20.12 2.63
C THR A 90 -4.70 20.07 3.97
N ARG A 91 -4.25 19.23 4.91
CA ARG A 91 -4.90 19.00 6.20
C ARG A 91 -4.37 19.87 7.35
N TRP A 92 -3.11 20.30 7.27
CA TRP A 92 -2.52 21.33 8.12
C TRP A 92 -2.19 22.51 7.22
N GLY A 93 -2.98 23.60 7.36
CA GLY A 93 -2.78 24.83 6.58
C GLY A 93 -1.30 25.19 6.47
N SER A 94 -0.89 25.38 5.21
CA SER A 94 0.45 25.76 4.72
C SER A 94 1.28 26.59 5.71
N TRP A 95 2.52 26.12 5.97
CA TRP A 95 3.63 26.96 6.43
C TRP A 95 4.17 27.83 5.28
#